data_AF-T0RQZ4-F1
#
_entry.id   AF-T0RQZ4-F1
#
_cell.length_a   1.000
_cell.length_b   1.000
_cell.length_c   1.000
_cell.angle_alpha   90.00
_cell.angle_beta   90.00
_cell.angle_gamma   90.00
#
_symmetry.space_group_name_H-M   'P 1'
#
loop_
_entity.id
_entity.type
_entity.pdbx_description
1 polymer ?
#
loop_
_entity_poly.entity_id
_entity_poly.type
_entity_poly.pdbx_seq_one_letter_code
_entity_poly.pdbx_strand_id
1 'polypeptide(L)'
;MVIKDTVSDWVYIVEEVRPKKTHHVHAARLKVYNNASKKLSSQLLDAIDFSSMVTEVDHFQGHRINEAGIMELDTVWLGIEGSSWKPVTIMAEDVYLKYKQYMSKACAQVQPGTMAHNELTAILREFPTDASSQYAAKAARMGRTQRNRLQKSKAPAKSTTRRGRL
;
A
#
# COMPACT_ATOMS: atom_id res chain seq x y z
N MET A 1 11.98 -16.84 -17.35
CA MET A 1 11.27 -15.61 -17.77
C MET A 1 12.25 -14.57 -18.31
N VAL A 2 11.81 -13.66 -19.18
CA VAL A 2 12.64 -12.61 -19.80
C VAL A 2 11.91 -11.27 -19.66
N ILE A 3 12.64 -10.20 -19.30
CA ILE A 3 12.08 -8.84 -19.27
C ILE A 3 11.79 -8.41 -20.72
N LYS A 4 10.54 -8.00 -20.96
CA LYS A 4 10.05 -7.44 -22.23
C LYS A 4 9.93 -5.93 -22.19
N ASP A 5 9.43 -5.39 -21.08
CA ASP A 5 9.15 -3.97 -20.95
C ASP A 5 9.10 -3.55 -19.46
N THR A 6 8.88 -2.26 -19.20
CA THR A 6 8.74 -1.66 -17.88
C THR A 6 7.47 -0.82 -17.79
N VAL A 7 6.70 -1.01 -16.73
CA VAL A 7 5.53 -0.16 -16.40
C VAL A 7 5.99 1.09 -15.64
N SER A 8 6.98 0.91 -14.77
CA SER A 8 7.62 1.96 -13.98
C SER A 8 9.04 1.53 -13.61
N ASP A 9 9.74 2.38 -12.85
CA ASP A 9 11.06 2.06 -12.29
C ASP A 9 11.03 0.82 -11.37
N TRP A 10 9.85 0.46 -10.83
CA TRP A 10 9.69 -0.61 -9.85
C TRP A 10 8.89 -1.80 -10.35
N VAL A 11 8.22 -1.70 -11.51
CA VAL A 11 7.38 -2.77 -12.05
C VAL A 11 7.77 -3.09 -13.50
N TYR A 12 8.09 -4.36 -13.74
CA TYR A 12 8.56 -4.89 -15.02
C TYR A 12 7.52 -5.81 -15.64
N ILE A 13 7.40 -5.76 -16.97
CA ILE A 13 6.66 -6.74 -17.76
C ILE A 13 7.62 -7.87 -18.13
N VAL A 14 7.34 -9.04 -17.57
CA VAL A 14 8.18 -10.22 -17.66
C VAL A 14 7.42 -11.32 -18.38
N GLU A 15 8.02 -11.90 -19.42
CA GLU A 15 7.44 -12.97 -20.22
C GLU A 15 8.04 -14.33 -19.84
N GLU A 16 7.17 -15.32 -19.60
CA GLU A 16 7.57 -16.71 -19.50
C GLU A 16 8.13 -17.23 -20.84
N VAL A 17 9.18 -18.06 -20.79
CA VAL A 17 9.83 -18.57 -22.01
C VAL A 17 8.91 -19.58 -22.72
N ARG A 18 8.07 -20.27 -21.95
CA ARG A 18 7.01 -21.19 -22.41
C ARG A 18 6.12 -21.49 -21.20
N PRO A 19 4.79 -21.21 -21.24
CA PRO A 19 4.03 -20.49 -22.26
C PRO A 19 4.48 -19.02 -22.40
N LYS A 20 4.16 -18.32 -23.49
CA LYS A 20 4.53 -16.88 -23.69
C LYS A 20 3.64 -15.94 -22.85
N LYS A 21 3.41 -16.27 -21.58
CA LYS A 21 2.54 -15.49 -20.69
C LYS A 21 3.33 -14.32 -20.14
N THR A 22 2.70 -13.15 -20.10
CA THR A 22 3.27 -11.94 -19.51
C THR A 22 2.75 -11.71 -18.10
N HIS A 23 3.63 -11.21 -17.24
CA HIS A 23 3.36 -10.95 -15.83
C HIS A 23 3.96 -9.59 -15.46
N HIS A 24 3.24 -8.84 -14.63
CA HIS A 24 3.83 -7.71 -13.92
C HIS A 24 4.60 -8.26 -12.72
N VAL A 25 5.84 -7.83 -12.56
CA VAL A 25 6.74 -8.28 -11.51
C VAL A 25 7.45 -7.09 -10.90
N HIS A 26 7.35 -6.95 -9.59
CA HIS A 26 8.07 -5.91 -8.86
C HIS A 26 9.58 -6.15 -8.92
N ALA A 27 10.38 -5.09 -9.00
CA ALA A 27 11.83 -5.11 -9.16
C ALA A 27 12.51 -6.04 -8.13
N ALA A 28 12.11 -5.94 -6.86
CA ALA A 28 12.60 -6.79 -5.78
C ALA A 28 12.40 -8.31 -6.00
N ARG A 29 11.39 -8.70 -6.77
CA ARG A 29 11.09 -10.12 -7.08
C ARG A 29 11.86 -10.61 -8.30
N LEU A 30 12.46 -9.74 -9.10
CA LEU A 30 13.23 -10.15 -10.28
C LEU A 30 14.44 -11.01 -9.93
N LYS A 31 14.97 -10.89 -8.71
CA LYS A 31 16.05 -11.75 -8.18
C LYS A 31 15.68 -13.24 -8.18
N VAL A 32 14.40 -13.57 -8.07
CA VAL A 32 13.90 -14.95 -8.09
C VAL A 32 13.97 -15.54 -9.52
N TYR A 33 13.97 -14.68 -10.55
CA TYR A 33 13.94 -15.10 -11.95
C TYR A 33 15.32 -14.96 -12.61
N ASN A 34 16.09 -16.06 -12.62
CA ASN A 34 17.48 -16.12 -13.11
C ASN A 34 17.73 -15.44 -14.49
N ASN A 35 16.82 -15.58 -15.45
CA ASN A 35 16.98 -14.97 -16.77
C ASN A 35 16.57 -13.49 -16.81
N ALA A 36 15.70 -13.04 -15.91
CA ALA A 36 15.30 -11.65 -15.81
C ALA A 36 16.32 -10.83 -15.01
N SER A 37 16.89 -11.41 -13.95
CA SER A 37 17.90 -10.77 -13.11
C SER A 37 19.19 -10.43 -13.89
N LYS A 38 19.58 -11.25 -14.88
CA LYS A 38 20.75 -10.99 -15.75
C LYS A 38 20.64 -9.71 -16.58
N LYS A 39 19.44 -9.16 -16.77
CA LYS A 39 19.21 -7.89 -17.49
C LYS A 39 19.25 -6.67 -16.58
N LEU A 40 19.33 -6.85 -15.26
CA LEU A 40 19.39 -5.74 -14.30
C LEU A 40 20.84 -5.31 -14.07
N SER A 41 21.07 -4.02 -13.97
CA SER A 41 22.38 -3.49 -13.56
C SER A 41 22.64 -3.78 -12.07
N SER A 42 23.90 -3.93 -11.68
CA SER A 42 24.30 -4.07 -10.27
C SER A 42 23.79 -2.90 -9.43
N GLN A 43 23.85 -1.67 -9.96
CA GLN A 43 23.33 -0.47 -9.30
C GLN A 43 21.83 -0.57 -8.99
N LEU A 44 21.03 -1.16 -9.89
CA LEU A 44 19.60 -1.34 -9.67
C LEU A 44 19.33 -2.45 -8.63
N LEU A 45 20.13 -3.51 -8.62
CA LEU A 45 20.05 -4.57 -7.61
C LEU A 45 20.40 -4.04 -6.21
N ASP A 46 21.42 -3.19 -6.12
CA ASP A 46 21.80 -2.51 -4.87
C ASP A 46 20.71 -1.53 -4.46
N ALA A 47 20.18 -0.74 -5.39
CA ALA A 47 19.06 0.17 -5.11
C ALA A 47 17.82 -0.59 -4.60
N ILE A 48 17.52 -1.78 -5.13
CA ILE A 48 16.45 -2.65 -4.63
C ILE A 48 16.71 -3.10 -3.18
N ASP A 49 17.95 -3.45 -2.84
CA ASP A 49 18.31 -3.94 -1.50
C ASP A 49 18.31 -2.84 -0.43
N PHE A 50 18.67 -1.61 -0.82
CA PHE A 50 18.77 -0.47 0.09
C PHE A 50 17.55 0.47 0.06
N SER A 51 16.64 0.31 -0.89
CA SER A 51 15.40 1.08 -0.99
C SER A 51 14.35 0.60 0.02
N SER A 52 13.70 1.53 0.70
CA SER A 52 12.41 1.25 1.32
C SER A 52 11.43 0.87 0.20
N MET A 53 11.04 -0.41 0.14
CA MET A 53 10.24 -0.99 -0.93
C MET A 53 9.11 -0.06 -1.40
N VAL A 54 9.26 0.57 -2.56
CA VAL A 54 8.26 1.46 -3.16
C VAL A 54 7.24 0.58 -3.87
N THR A 55 6.08 0.42 -3.27
CA THR A 55 5.03 -0.45 -3.80
C THR A 55 3.96 0.35 -4.53
N GLU A 56 3.61 -0.08 -5.73
CA GLU A 56 2.50 0.49 -6.49
C GLU A 56 1.21 -0.28 -6.23
N VAL A 57 0.11 0.44 -6.00
CA VAL A 57 -1.21 -0.17 -5.90
C VAL A 57 -1.65 -0.58 -7.30
N ASP A 58 -2.17 -1.79 -7.47
CA ASP A 58 -2.85 -2.23 -8.69
C ASP A 58 -4.33 -1.82 -8.65
N HIS A 59 -5.09 -2.41 -7.72
CA HIS A 59 -6.49 -2.08 -7.48
C HIS A 59 -6.88 -2.39 -6.03
N PHE A 60 -8.10 -1.98 -5.65
CA PHE A 60 -8.72 -2.34 -4.39
C PHE A 60 -9.76 -3.42 -4.62
N GLN A 61 -9.81 -4.43 -3.74
CA GLN A 61 -10.74 -5.55 -3.85
C GLN A 61 -11.73 -5.65 -2.67
N GLY A 62 -11.52 -4.87 -1.61
CA GLY A 62 -12.34 -4.90 -0.40
C GLY A 62 -12.21 -3.63 0.43
N HIS A 63 -13.20 -3.41 1.28
CA HIS A 63 -13.19 -2.38 2.33
C HIS A 63 -13.75 -2.98 3.61
N ARG A 64 -13.35 -2.44 4.76
CA ARG A 64 -13.89 -2.81 6.07
C ARG A 64 -13.65 -1.73 7.09
N ILE A 65 -14.36 -1.83 8.21
CA ILE A 65 -13.96 -1.19 9.47
C ILE A 65 -13.50 -2.31 10.40
N ASN A 66 -12.22 -2.31 10.78
CA ASN A 66 -11.70 -3.36 11.65
C ASN A 66 -12.20 -3.19 13.10
N GLU A 67 -11.92 -4.18 13.95
CA GLU A 67 -12.36 -4.18 15.37
C GLU A 67 -11.88 -2.96 16.17
N ALA A 68 -10.77 -2.34 15.75
CA ALA A 68 -10.25 -1.11 16.35
C ALA A 68 -10.90 0.16 15.79
N GLY A 69 -11.93 0.04 14.96
CA GLY A 69 -12.61 1.15 14.30
C GLY A 69 -11.81 1.80 13.17
N ILE A 70 -10.75 1.16 12.68
CA ILE A 70 -9.92 1.70 11.60
C ILE A 70 -10.52 1.30 10.26
N MET A 71 -10.80 2.31 9.44
CA MET A 71 -11.24 2.15 8.06
C MET A 71 -10.08 1.69 7.16
N GLU A 72 -10.24 0.55 6.51
CA GLU A 72 -9.19 -0.08 5.70
C GLU A 72 -9.68 -0.50 4.31
N LEU A 73 -8.76 -0.53 3.36
CA LEU A 73 -8.93 -1.07 2.00
C LEU A 73 -8.00 -2.25 1.78
N ASP A 74 -8.57 -3.31 1.21
CA ASP A 74 -7.78 -4.45 0.76
C ASP A 74 -7.08 -4.09 -0.55
N THR A 75 -5.78 -3.84 -0.43
CA THR A 75 -4.96 -3.26 -1.48
C THR A 75 -4.17 -4.36 -2.16
N VAL A 76 -4.44 -4.57 -3.45
CA VAL A 76 -3.66 -5.45 -4.31
C VAL A 76 -2.48 -4.65 -4.86
N TRP A 77 -1.29 -5.23 -4.78
CA TRP A 77 -0.04 -4.57 -5.17
C TRP A 77 0.39 -4.99 -6.56
N LEU A 78 0.78 -4.02 -7.38
CA LEU A 78 1.23 -4.27 -8.73
C LEU A 78 2.59 -5.00 -8.70
N GLY A 79 2.62 -6.20 -9.26
CA GLY A 79 3.83 -7.01 -9.36
C GLY A 79 4.26 -7.74 -8.08
N ILE A 80 3.42 -7.72 -7.03
CA ILE A 80 3.64 -8.47 -5.79
C ILE A 80 2.45 -9.41 -5.58
N GLU A 81 2.73 -10.64 -5.18
CA GLU A 81 1.67 -11.60 -4.83
C GLU A 81 1.08 -11.28 -3.46
N GLY A 82 -0.24 -11.33 -3.39
CA GLY A 82 -0.99 -11.06 -2.18
C GLY A 82 -1.50 -9.63 -2.08
N SER A 83 -2.48 -9.45 -1.21
CA SER A 83 -3.05 -8.16 -0.87
C SER A 83 -2.78 -7.84 0.59
N SER A 84 -2.95 -6.57 0.96
CA SER A 84 -2.86 -6.18 2.36
C SER A 84 -3.85 -5.08 2.68
N TRP A 85 -4.43 -5.14 3.87
CA TRP A 85 -5.27 -4.09 4.40
C TRP A 85 -4.45 -2.84 4.71
N LYS A 86 -4.82 -1.71 4.09
CA LYS A 86 -4.21 -0.41 4.31
C LYS A 86 -5.23 0.62 4.76
N PRO A 87 -4.86 1.55 5.64
CA PRO A 87 -5.78 2.60 6.09
C PRO A 87 -6.31 3.43 4.92
N VAL A 88 -7.62 3.71 4.93
CA VAL A 88 -8.27 4.60 3.94
C VAL A 88 -7.58 5.97 3.91
N THR A 89 -7.19 6.50 5.09
CA THR A 89 -6.43 7.75 5.20
C THR A 89 -5.20 7.80 4.31
N ILE A 90 -4.43 6.72 4.18
CA ILE A 90 -3.25 6.69 3.33
C ILE A 90 -3.66 6.58 1.87
N MET A 91 -4.62 5.70 1.56
CA MET A 91 -5.02 5.42 0.18
C MET A 91 -5.76 6.60 -0.48
N ALA A 92 -6.57 7.33 0.27
CA ALA A 92 -7.29 8.50 -0.21
C ALA A 92 -6.35 9.71 -0.44
N GLU A 93 -5.24 9.80 0.30
CA GLU A 93 -4.21 10.82 0.08
C GLU A 93 -3.30 10.44 -1.10
N ASP A 94 -2.64 9.28 -1.00
CA ASP A 94 -1.51 8.91 -1.86
C ASP A 94 -1.97 8.34 -3.22
N VAL A 95 -3.18 7.76 -3.30
CA VAL A 95 -3.67 7.03 -4.48
C VAL A 95 -5.12 7.37 -4.84
N TYR A 96 -5.47 8.64 -4.66
CA TYR A 96 -6.84 9.16 -4.72
C TYR A 96 -7.66 8.74 -5.95
N LEU A 97 -7.05 8.69 -7.15
CA LEU A 97 -7.79 8.30 -8.36
C LEU A 97 -8.29 6.86 -8.30
N LYS A 98 -7.45 5.93 -7.80
CA LYS A 98 -7.85 4.52 -7.61
C LYS A 98 -8.87 4.40 -6.49
N TYR A 99 -8.69 5.17 -5.42
CA TYR A 99 -9.62 5.23 -4.30
C TYR A 99 -11.02 5.64 -4.77
N LYS A 100 -11.11 6.77 -5.48
CA LYS A 100 -12.34 7.31 -6.04
C LYS A 100 -13.03 6.29 -6.94
N GLN A 101 -12.28 5.70 -7.89
CA GLN A 101 -12.83 4.71 -8.81
C GLN A 101 -13.40 3.49 -8.09
N TYR A 102 -12.69 2.97 -7.09
CA TYR A 102 -13.17 1.83 -6.31
C TYR A 102 -14.44 2.18 -5.52
N MET A 103 -14.43 3.30 -4.80
CA MET A 103 -15.56 3.70 -3.97
C MET A 103 -16.82 3.99 -4.79
N SER A 104 -16.69 4.64 -5.95
CA SER A 104 -17.81 4.84 -6.86
C SER A 104 -18.39 3.52 -7.36
N LYS A 105 -17.55 2.52 -7.67
CA LYS A 105 -18.00 1.18 -8.08
C LYS A 105 -18.69 0.44 -6.93
N ALA A 106 -18.08 0.45 -5.74
CA ALA A 106 -18.65 -0.18 -4.54
C ALA A 106 -20.03 0.42 -4.21
N CYS A 107 -20.17 1.74 -4.29
CA CYS A 107 -21.43 2.44 -4.05
C CYS A 107 -22.55 2.00 -5.00
N ALA A 108 -22.22 1.66 -6.25
CA ALA A 108 -23.20 1.18 -7.22
C ALA A 108 -23.60 -0.29 -7.02
N GLN A 109 -22.79 -1.08 -6.30
CA GLN A 109 -22.96 -2.53 -6.16
C GLN A 109 -23.55 -2.94 -4.81
N VAL A 110 -23.33 -2.14 -3.77
CA VAL A 110 -23.69 -2.50 -2.40
C VAL A 110 -25.17 -2.19 -2.12
N GLN A 111 -25.91 -3.20 -1.65
CA GLN A 111 -27.33 -3.07 -1.35
C GLN A 111 -27.56 -2.30 -0.03
N PRO A 112 -28.46 -1.29 -0.01
CA PRO A 112 -28.83 -0.58 1.21
C PRO A 112 -29.31 -1.52 2.33
N GLY A 113 -28.99 -1.18 3.58
CA GLY A 113 -29.38 -1.95 4.77
C GLY A 113 -28.47 -3.15 5.08
N THR A 114 -27.48 -3.44 4.24
CA THR A 114 -26.45 -4.45 4.54
C THR A 114 -25.32 -3.90 5.40
N MET A 115 -24.54 -4.76 6.04
CA MET A 115 -23.37 -4.32 6.79
C MET A 115 -22.31 -3.67 5.91
N ALA A 116 -22.08 -4.23 4.72
CA ALA A 116 -21.20 -3.64 3.72
C ALA A 116 -21.65 -2.21 3.33
N HIS A 117 -22.96 -1.96 3.25
CA HIS A 117 -23.49 -0.62 2.99
C HIS A 117 -23.13 0.34 4.13
N ASN A 118 -23.36 -0.08 5.37
CA ASN A 118 -23.10 0.76 6.53
C ASN A 118 -21.60 1.10 6.67
N GLU A 119 -20.72 0.12 6.42
CA GLU A 119 -19.27 0.36 6.40
C GLU A 119 -18.88 1.33 5.29
N LEU A 120 -19.37 1.10 4.06
CA LEU A 120 -19.10 1.98 2.93
C LEU A 120 -19.59 3.42 3.19
N THR A 121 -20.80 3.59 3.70
CA THR A 121 -21.36 4.90 4.03
C THR A 121 -20.57 5.59 5.14
N ALA A 122 -20.13 4.85 6.16
CA ALA A 122 -19.28 5.40 7.21
C ALA A 122 -17.93 5.87 6.65
N ILE A 123 -17.31 5.09 5.77
CA ILE A 123 -16.06 5.49 5.10
C ILE A 123 -16.27 6.73 4.25
N LEU A 124 -17.31 6.77 3.41
CA LEU A 124 -17.58 7.90 2.53
C LEU A 124 -17.96 9.18 3.28
N ARG A 125 -18.52 9.07 4.48
CA ARG A 125 -18.79 10.20 5.36
C ARG A 125 -17.51 10.87 5.85
N GLU A 126 -16.47 10.09 6.14
CA GLU A 126 -15.18 10.60 6.61
C GLU A 126 -14.22 10.96 5.46
N PHE A 127 -14.26 10.17 4.39
CA PHE A 127 -13.42 10.30 3.20
C PHE A 127 -14.28 10.30 1.93
N PRO A 128 -14.88 11.44 1.55
CA PRO A 128 -15.74 11.51 0.36
C PRO A 128 -14.98 11.23 -0.96
N THR A 129 -15.68 10.99 -2.06
CA THR A 129 -15.03 10.77 -3.38
C THR A 129 -14.72 12.05 -4.15
N ASP A 130 -14.74 13.19 -3.48
CA ASP A 130 -14.35 14.49 -4.01
C ASP A 130 -12.97 14.93 -3.48
N ALA A 131 -12.47 16.05 -4.00
CA ALA A 131 -11.14 16.55 -3.65
C ALA A 131 -10.97 16.85 -2.16
N SER A 132 -12.05 17.01 -1.38
CA SER A 132 -11.98 17.26 0.06
C SER A 132 -11.40 16.07 0.84
N SER A 133 -11.52 14.85 0.32
CA SER A 133 -10.96 13.65 0.96
C SER A 133 -9.45 13.65 1.08
N GLN A 134 -8.73 14.20 0.10
CA GLN A 134 -7.28 14.35 0.19
C GLN A 134 -6.89 15.28 1.35
N TYR A 135 -7.65 16.36 1.56
CA TYR A 135 -7.44 17.27 2.69
C TYR A 135 -7.79 16.61 4.02
N ALA A 136 -8.92 15.90 4.10
CA ALA A 136 -9.33 15.16 5.29
C ALA A 136 -8.30 14.08 5.67
N ALA A 137 -7.83 13.33 4.68
CA ALA A 137 -6.80 12.31 4.82
C ALA A 137 -5.48 12.89 5.33
N LYS A 138 -5.00 13.97 4.70
CA LYS A 138 -3.79 14.67 5.13
C LYS A 138 -3.91 15.22 6.55
N ALA A 139 -5.04 15.81 6.91
CA ALA A 139 -5.30 16.31 8.26
C ALA A 139 -5.31 15.17 9.29
N ALA A 140 -5.99 14.06 9.00
CA ALA A 140 -6.02 12.87 9.85
C ALA A 140 -4.62 12.28 10.08
N ARG A 141 -3.80 12.24 9.03
CA ARG A 141 -2.41 11.78 9.10
C ARG A 141 -1.56 12.70 9.98
N MET A 142 -1.65 14.01 9.79
CA MET A 142 -0.92 14.98 10.61
C MET A 142 -1.32 14.89 12.10
N GLY A 143 -2.61 14.77 12.39
CA GLY A 143 -3.11 14.57 13.77
C GLY A 143 -2.58 13.29 14.42
N ARG A 144 -2.51 12.19 13.68
CA ARG A 144 -1.94 10.91 14.16
C ARG A 144 -0.44 11.02 14.43
N THR A 145 0.27 11.72 13.57
CA THR A 145 1.72 11.94 13.69
C THR A 145 2.06 12.80 14.91
N GLN A 146 1.27 13.86 15.16
CA GLN A 146 1.41 14.69 16.35
C GLN A 146 1.11 13.92 17.65
N ARG A 147 0.03 13.12 17.68
CA ARG A 147 -0.30 12.28 18.86
C ARG A 147 0.80 11.26 19.16
N ASN A 148 1.34 10.58 18.15
CA ASN A 148 2.45 9.64 18.32
C ASN A 148 3.72 10.35 18.85
N ARG A 149 4.00 11.57 18.39
CA ARG A 149 5.14 12.36 18.87
C ARG A 149 4.98 12.74 20.35
N LEU A 150 3.79 13.15 20.76
CA LEU A 150 3.47 13.50 22.15
C LEU A 150 3.48 12.29 23.10
N GLN A 151 3.06 11.12 22.63
CA GLN A 151 3.16 9.88 23.42
C GLN A 151 4.62 9.43 23.57
N LYS A 152 5.44 9.56 22.52
CA LYS A 152 6.88 9.24 22.58
C LYS A 152 7.65 10.17 23.50
N SER A 153 7.26 11.45 23.61
CA SER A 153 7.86 12.39 24.57
C SER A 153 7.41 12.17 26.02
N LYS A 154 6.30 11.43 26.26
CA LYS A 154 5.82 11.09 27.61
C LYS A 154 6.28 9.72 28.10
N ALA A 155 6.94 8.91 27.26
CA ALA A 155 7.51 7.65 27.69
C ALA A 155 8.73 7.93 28.60
N PRO A 156 8.79 7.36 29.83
CA PRO A 156 9.94 7.54 30.69
C PRO A 156 11.19 6.95 30.02
N ALA A 157 12.29 7.70 30.05
CA ALA A 157 13.57 7.28 29.51
C ALA A 157 13.96 5.93 30.12
N LYS A 158 14.09 4.89 29.29
CA LYS A 158 14.62 3.60 29.74
C LYS A 158 16.03 3.85 30.27
N SER A 159 16.22 3.72 31.58
CA SER A 159 17.52 3.81 32.22
C SER A 159 18.41 2.70 31.65
N THR A 160 19.42 3.09 30.88
CA THR A 160 20.49 2.21 30.43
C THR A 160 21.31 1.80 31.65
N THR A 161 20.94 0.68 32.28
CA THR A 161 21.78 0.03 33.29
C THR A 161 23.03 -0.51 32.58
N ARG A 162 24.10 0.28 32.65
CA ARG A 162 25.44 -0.09 32.22
C ARG A 162 25.92 -1.23 33.12
N ARG A 163 25.77 -2.49 32.69
CA ARG A 163 26.34 -3.65 33.41
C ARG A 163 27.86 -3.50 33.39
N GLY A 164 28.40 -3.28 34.58
CA GLY A 164 29.82 -3.24 34.85
C GLY A 164 30.49 -4.58 34.54
N ARG A 165 31.66 -4.42 33.93
CA ARG A 165 32.83 -5.30 33.88
C ARG A 165 32.94 -6.28 35.05
N LEU A 166 33.18 -7.56 34.73
CA LEU A 166 34.14 -8.43 35.41
C LEU A 166 34.86 -9.23 34.32
#